data_AF-A0A2K3DZL8-F1
#
_entry.id   AF-A0A2K3DZL8-F1
#
_cell.length_a   1.000
_cell.length_b   1.000
_cell.length_c   1.000
_cell.angle_alpha   90.00
_cell.angle_beta   90.00
_cell.angle_gamma   90.00
#
_symmetry.space_group_name_H-M   'P 1'
#
loop_
_entity.id
_entity.type
_entity.pdbx_description
1 polymer ?
#
loop_
_entity_poly.entity_id
_entity_poly.type
_entity_poly.pdbx_seq_one_letter_code
_entity_poly.pdbx_strand_id
1 'polypeptide(L)'
;MARPRASGALVALGVVAALCLQAGHVFAQAPGQDKKNIEGELTYIDYHDGTGDWALLDKSNNGRKFQPLGKGKKPPKKDKNGKDLEPGQYMTIGCTVDATTGQCSFIDATDVAILKPAFIPPATNVRERLLVVIVDAPSCGSGAAAGATPSNLATLYFGPNSDGKGGWADRLETCSYGEVVWEPPTSGLTQFVTVTPSCSWPTSTCDSWAMANAANTAAQTKLGATAFATFTHFHLVMAVPSACSWAGLATLGGGVGGGGQVWLNTNTWTQTFGTFQVPLQESIHNFVLYHGFSSGIEYQDKTTFMGTGLGCPAITEKRWLGWASPVAGGDGLDAAALPAGAALGPFNLPASWSTGLGNHVRVRPTWTSFYTNTLYGMNLYFEFRQAKMGDISLDALYANKVVVHEIMSYMDNDLATYRSSDPHSNYMSNVAPNTRTVLNSPSLGVSYNLVMYVGAQFGASSEFVPVYVCRYATADTECDTLANVLANTPKNPPPPPRPSPPPAPPPPPPPPPAPPPPPSPAPPPPPPPRPPPPPPSPKPPPPPSPRPPNPSPPPKGQKPKPGLNAPPLPPFFESPAVRAPPPPRRRSPPPHRRSPPPHRKSPPPHRRPHRK
;
A
#
# COMPACT_ATOMS: atom_id res chain seq x y z
N MET A 1 -14.97 -80.19 6.02
CA MET A 1 -16.26 -80.50 6.69
C MET A 1 -16.89 -79.17 7.05
N ALA A 2 -18.11 -78.77 6.72
CA ALA A 2 -19.18 -79.24 5.85
C ALA A 2 -19.99 -77.98 5.45
N ARG A 3 -20.51 -77.95 4.21
CA ARG A 3 -21.59 -77.03 3.79
C ARG A 3 -22.95 -77.60 4.23
N PRO A 4 -24.02 -76.79 4.21
CA PRO A 4 -24.98 -76.79 3.08
C PRO A 4 -25.36 -75.35 2.62
N ARG A 5 -25.51 -75.01 1.33
CA ARG A 5 -26.63 -75.19 0.36
C ARG A 5 -28.00 -74.69 0.89
N ALA A 6 -28.87 -73.98 0.16
CA ALA A 6 -28.91 -73.28 -1.15
C ALA A 6 -30.29 -72.58 -1.26
N SER A 7 -30.42 -71.55 -2.12
CA SER A 7 -31.61 -71.06 -2.89
C SER A 7 -31.49 -69.53 -3.02
N GLY A 8 -31.49 -68.85 -4.18
CA GLY A 8 -31.89 -69.21 -5.54
C GLY A 8 -32.98 -68.26 -6.02
N ALA A 9 -32.62 -67.14 -6.66
CA ALA A 9 -33.51 -66.37 -7.55
C ALA A 9 -32.70 -65.41 -8.44
N LEU A 10 -32.71 -65.67 -9.75
CA LEU A 10 -32.33 -64.74 -10.81
C LEU A 10 -33.40 -63.65 -10.94
N VAL A 11 -33.00 -62.38 -11.12
CA VAL A 11 -33.65 -61.45 -12.07
C VAL A 11 -32.59 -60.46 -12.59
N ALA A 12 -32.49 -60.36 -13.92
CA ALA A 12 -31.69 -59.40 -14.66
C ALA A 12 -32.23 -57.97 -14.50
N LEU A 13 -31.34 -56.97 -14.43
CA LEU A 13 -31.74 -55.58 -14.59
C LEU A 13 -30.75 -54.87 -15.51
N GLY A 14 -31.33 -54.32 -16.58
CA GLY A 14 -30.65 -53.68 -17.68
C GLY A 14 -30.15 -52.29 -17.32
N VAL A 15 -29.18 -51.89 -18.14
CA VAL A 15 -28.60 -50.56 -18.23
C VAL A 15 -29.71 -49.52 -18.48
N VAL A 16 -29.81 -48.52 -17.61
CA VAL A 16 -30.41 -47.22 -17.93
C VAL A 16 -29.47 -46.12 -17.48
N ALA A 17 -28.89 -45.43 -18.46
CA ALA A 17 -28.18 -44.18 -18.25
C ALA A 17 -29.20 -43.08 -17.89
N ALA A 18 -29.10 -42.54 -16.68
CA ALA A 18 -29.83 -41.35 -16.29
C ALA A 18 -28.95 -40.12 -16.53
N LEU A 19 -29.29 -39.33 -17.56
CA LEU A 19 -28.87 -37.94 -17.67
C LEU A 19 -29.42 -37.17 -16.46
N CYS A 20 -28.55 -36.70 -15.57
CA CYS A 20 -28.90 -35.64 -14.63
C CYS A 20 -28.91 -34.29 -15.34
N LEU A 21 -30.08 -33.85 -15.81
CA LEU A 21 -30.34 -32.43 -16.00
C LEU A 21 -30.37 -31.75 -14.62
N GLN A 22 -29.42 -30.87 -14.34
CA GLN A 22 -29.51 -29.91 -13.25
C GLN A 22 -30.58 -28.87 -13.60
N ALA A 23 -31.81 -29.07 -13.10
CA ALA A 23 -32.82 -28.04 -13.09
C ALA A 23 -32.52 -27.04 -11.97
N GLY A 24 -32.00 -25.86 -12.35
CA GLY A 24 -31.91 -24.71 -11.48
C GLY A 24 -33.30 -24.38 -10.91
N HIS A 25 -33.41 -24.39 -9.58
CA HIS A 25 -34.60 -23.91 -8.91
C HIS A 25 -34.63 -22.38 -9.04
N VAL A 26 -35.41 -21.89 -10.00
CA VAL A 26 -35.78 -20.49 -10.10
C VAL A 26 -36.89 -20.26 -9.08
N PHE A 27 -36.55 -19.63 -7.95
CA PHE A 27 -37.56 -19.08 -7.05
C PHE A 27 -38.30 -17.97 -7.79
N ALA A 28 -39.63 -18.05 -7.84
CA ALA A 28 -40.49 -17.02 -8.41
C ALA A 28 -40.28 -15.69 -7.65
N GLN A 29 -39.67 -14.71 -8.32
CA GLN A 29 -39.52 -13.34 -7.84
C GLN A 29 -40.86 -12.60 -7.91
N ALA A 30 -41.18 -11.84 -6.87
CA ALA A 30 -42.29 -10.88 -6.91
C ALA A 30 -42.06 -9.85 -8.04
N PRO A 31 -43.10 -9.38 -8.72
CA PRO A 31 -42.95 -8.45 -9.83
C PRO A 31 -42.35 -7.12 -9.34
N GLY A 32 -41.21 -6.70 -9.91
CA GLY A 32 -40.73 -5.32 -9.83
C GLY A 32 -39.39 -5.05 -9.14
N GLN A 33 -38.64 -6.06 -8.69
CA GLN A 33 -37.26 -5.86 -8.22
C GLN A 33 -36.32 -6.95 -8.72
N ASP A 34 -35.49 -6.63 -9.70
CA ASP A 34 -34.42 -7.51 -10.15
C ASP A 34 -33.39 -7.64 -9.02
N LYS A 35 -33.28 -8.84 -8.43
CA LYS A 35 -32.17 -9.17 -7.53
C LYS A 35 -30.99 -9.67 -8.34
N LYS A 36 -29.82 -9.06 -8.13
CA LYS A 36 -28.54 -9.52 -8.65
C LYS A 36 -27.76 -10.20 -7.54
N ASN A 37 -27.21 -11.37 -7.83
CA ASN A 37 -26.25 -12.04 -6.96
C ASN A 37 -24.85 -11.81 -7.51
N ILE A 38 -23.96 -11.37 -6.63
CA ILE A 38 -22.54 -11.17 -6.92
C ILE A 38 -21.72 -12.02 -5.95
N GLU A 39 -20.60 -12.53 -6.43
CA GLU A 39 -19.67 -13.35 -5.65
C GLU A 39 -18.25 -12.85 -5.88
N GLY A 40 -17.46 -12.78 -4.81
CA GLY A 40 -16.08 -12.34 -4.90
C GLY A 40 -15.48 -12.00 -3.55
N GLU A 41 -14.24 -11.50 -3.58
CA GLU A 41 -13.56 -10.97 -2.40
C GLU A 41 -14.01 -9.54 -2.14
N LEU A 42 -14.44 -9.24 -0.92
CA LEU A 42 -14.85 -7.90 -0.54
C LEU A 42 -13.64 -6.96 -0.51
N THR A 43 -13.69 -5.90 -1.31
CA THR A 43 -12.66 -4.87 -1.37
C THR A 43 -13.26 -3.50 -1.08
N TYR A 44 -12.42 -2.61 -0.57
CA TYR A 44 -12.77 -1.24 -0.25
C TYR A 44 -11.74 -0.29 -0.85
N ILE A 45 -12.20 0.86 -1.32
CA ILE A 45 -11.36 2.00 -1.68
C ILE A 45 -11.76 3.14 -0.76
N ASP A 46 -10.77 3.77 -0.12
CA ASP A 46 -10.91 5.02 0.59
C ASP A 46 -10.55 6.19 -0.33
N TYR A 47 -11.42 7.19 -0.46
CA TYR A 47 -11.15 8.37 -1.31
C TYR A 47 -10.47 9.52 -0.56
N HIS A 48 -10.13 9.33 0.72
CA HIS A 48 -9.42 10.31 1.55
C HIS A 48 -10.19 11.61 1.81
N ASP A 49 -11.52 11.59 1.62
CA ASP A 49 -12.45 12.68 1.89
C ASP A 49 -13.54 12.27 2.90
N GLY A 50 -13.31 11.16 3.62
CA GLY A 50 -14.28 10.53 4.50
C GLY A 50 -15.35 9.71 3.77
N THR A 51 -15.22 9.55 2.45
CA THR A 51 -16.03 8.66 1.63
C THR A 51 -15.20 7.50 1.08
N GLY A 52 -15.90 6.47 0.62
CA GLY A 52 -15.28 5.29 0.05
C GLY A 52 -16.33 4.38 -0.57
N ASP A 53 -15.88 3.52 -1.48
CA ASP A 53 -16.75 2.61 -2.22
C ASP A 53 -16.32 1.16 -2.02
N TRP A 54 -17.31 0.29 -2.04
CA TRP A 54 -17.15 -1.14 -1.87
C TRP A 54 -17.39 -1.88 -3.19
N ALA A 55 -16.62 -2.94 -3.40
CA ALA A 55 -16.80 -3.85 -4.53
C ALA A 55 -16.55 -5.29 -4.11
N LEU A 56 -17.05 -6.23 -4.92
CA LEU A 56 -16.54 -7.60 -4.91
C LEU A 56 -15.55 -7.76 -6.07
N LEU A 57 -14.33 -8.18 -5.76
CA LEU A 57 -13.35 -8.60 -6.74
C LEU A 57 -13.65 -10.05 -7.15
N ASP A 58 -14.14 -10.19 -8.38
CA ASP A 58 -14.30 -11.47 -9.03
C ASP A 58 -12.94 -11.97 -9.56
N LYS A 59 -12.40 -12.96 -8.87
CA LYS A 59 -11.17 -13.67 -9.26
C LYS A 59 -11.44 -14.86 -10.20
N SER A 60 -12.70 -15.18 -10.47
CA SER A 60 -13.07 -16.26 -11.38
C SER A 60 -12.67 -15.92 -12.83
N ASN A 61 -12.42 -16.95 -13.64
CA ASN A 61 -12.10 -16.83 -15.06
C ASN A 61 -10.88 -15.93 -15.39
N ASN A 62 -9.97 -15.73 -14.43
CA ASN A 62 -8.79 -14.86 -14.55
C ASN A 62 -9.12 -13.38 -14.88
N GLY A 63 -10.39 -12.97 -14.79
CA GLY A 63 -10.87 -11.68 -15.28
C GLY A 63 -10.61 -10.50 -14.36
N ARG A 64 -10.25 -10.76 -13.08
CA ARG A 64 -9.95 -9.75 -12.04
C ARG A 64 -10.87 -8.53 -12.14
N LYS A 65 -12.17 -8.81 -12.17
CA LYS A 65 -13.21 -7.81 -12.45
C LYS A 65 -13.81 -7.33 -11.14
N PHE A 66 -13.81 -6.03 -10.93
CA PHE A 66 -14.50 -5.42 -9.80
C PHE A 66 -15.99 -5.28 -10.11
N GLN A 67 -16.82 -5.77 -9.20
CA GLN A 67 -18.26 -5.58 -9.20
C GLN A 67 -18.62 -4.58 -8.10
N PRO A 68 -18.69 -3.27 -8.40
CA PRO A 68 -19.01 -2.26 -7.40
C PRO A 68 -20.43 -2.44 -6.87
N LEU A 69 -20.61 -2.21 -5.57
CA LEU A 69 -21.94 -2.16 -4.95
C LEU A 69 -22.70 -0.88 -5.36
N GLY A 70 -21.97 0.14 -5.78
CA GLY A 70 -22.48 1.44 -6.20
C GLY A 70 -21.95 2.55 -5.32
N LYS A 71 -22.00 3.79 -5.83
CA LYS A 71 -21.35 4.92 -5.16
C LYS A 71 -21.99 5.20 -3.79
N GLY A 72 -21.15 5.25 -2.75
CA GLY A 72 -21.57 5.45 -1.35
C GLY A 72 -22.39 4.30 -0.77
N LYS A 73 -22.52 3.17 -1.48
CA LYS A 73 -23.23 2.00 -0.98
C LYS A 73 -22.28 1.15 -0.15
N LYS A 74 -22.72 0.86 1.07
CA LYS A 74 -21.97 0.03 2.01
C LYS A 74 -22.63 -1.34 2.10
N PRO A 75 -21.86 -2.44 2.23
CA PRO A 75 -22.44 -3.69 2.67
C PRO A 75 -23.06 -3.51 4.07
N PRO A 76 -24.01 -4.37 4.47
CA PRO A 76 -24.47 -4.41 5.86
C PRO A 76 -23.28 -4.64 6.80
N LYS A 77 -23.44 -4.35 8.09
CA LYS A 77 -22.38 -4.63 9.07
C LYS A 77 -22.14 -6.13 9.25
N LYS A 78 -23.21 -6.92 9.11
CA LYS A 78 -23.21 -8.36 9.40
C LYS A 78 -23.79 -9.17 8.25
N ASP A 79 -23.32 -10.41 8.12
CA ASP A 79 -23.89 -11.42 7.23
C ASP A 79 -25.17 -12.04 7.81
N LYS A 80 -25.79 -12.96 7.06
CA LYS A 80 -27.01 -13.69 7.47
C LYS A 80 -26.87 -14.51 8.74
N ASN A 81 -25.64 -14.77 9.19
CA ASN A 81 -25.33 -15.53 10.40
C ASN A 81 -24.87 -14.62 11.56
N GLY A 82 -24.93 -13.29 11.40
CA GLY A 82 -24.55 -12.32 12.42
C GLY A 82 -23.04 -12.09 12.57
N LYS A 83 -22.22 -12.55 11.62
CA LYS A 83 -20.77 -12.32 11.58
C LYS A 83 -20.45 -10.97 10.93
N ASP A 84 -19.48 -10.24 11.48
CA ASP A 84 -19.08 -8.94 10.94
C ASP A 84 -18.38 -9.08 9.58
N LEU A 85 -18.70 -8.14 8.69
CA LEU A 85 -18.16 -8.07 7.33
C LEU A 85 -16.88 -7.24 7.30
N GLU A 86 -15.85 -7.77 6.65
CA GLU A 86 -14.50 -7.19 6.61
C GLU A 86 -13.89 -7.31 5.22
N PRO A 87 -13.06 -6.33 4.78
CA PRO A 87 -12.26 -6.47 3.56
C PRO A 87 -11.46 -7.78 3.54
N GLY A 88 -11.28 -8.37 2.36
CA GLY A 88 -10.59 -9.65 2.17
C GLY A 88 -11.42 -10.91 2.45
N GLN A 89 -12.64 -10.79 2.98
CA GLN A 89 -13.58 -11.91 3.07
C GLN A 89 -14.08 -12.30 1.66
N TYR A 90 -14.19 -13.60 1.39
CA TYR A 90 -14.85 -14.09 0.16
C TYR A 90 -16.32 -14.36 0.45
N MET A 91 -17.23 -13.77 -0.30
CA MET A 91 -18.66 -13.77 0.02
C MET A 91 -19.56 -13.72 -1.21
N THR A 92 -20.83 -14.05 -0.98
CA THR A 92 -21.92 -13.73 -1.90
C THR A 92 -22.74 -12.58 -1.35
N ILE A 93 -23.09 -11.63 -2.21
CA ILE A 93 -24.04 -10.55 -1.90
C ILE A 93 -25.18 -10.63 -2.92
N GLY A 94 -26.40 -10.86 -2.43
CA GLY A 94 -27.62 -10.56 -3.16
C GLY A 94 -28.01 -9.12 -2.94
N CYS A 95 -28.34 -8.39 -4.00
CA CYS A 95 -28.78 -7.00 -3.89
C CYS A 95 -29.94 -6.70 -4.83
N THR A 96 -30.84 -5.81 -4.39
CA THR A 96 -31.81 -5.19 -5.29
C THR A 96 -31.08 -4.24 -6.20
N VAL A 97 -31.33 -4.32 -7.50
CA VAL A 97 -30.68 -3.47 -8.49
C VAL A 97 -31.57 -2.29 -8.85
N ASP A 98 -30.97 -1.11 -8.97
CA ASP A 98 -31.61 0.03 -9.62
C ASP A 98 -31.65 -0.19 -11.13
N ALA A 99 -32.85 -0.24 -11.71
CA ALA A 99 -33.05 -0.59 -13.11
C ALA A 99 -32.44 0.42 -14.11
N THR A 100 -32.14 1.65 -13.68
CA THR A 100 -31.53 2.69 -14.52
C THR A 100 -30.02 2.60 -14.53
N THR A 101 -29.41 2.33 -13.37
CA THR A 101 -27.95 2.34 -13.20
C THR A 101 -27.32 0.95 -13.21
N GLY A 102 -28.09 -0.11 -12.97
CA GLY A 102 -27.59 -1.47 -12.83
C GLY A 102 -26.79 -1.71 -11.53
N GLN A 103 -26.75 -0.73 -10.62
CA GLN A 103 -26.03 -0.81 -9.34
C GLN A 103 -26.93 -1.27 -8.20
N CYS A 104 -26.34 -1.75 -7.10
CA CYS A 104 -27.11 -2.16 -5.93
C CYS A 104 -27.76 -0.94 -5.27
N SER A 105 -29.08 -0.94 -5.17
CA SER A 105 -29.84 0.09 -4.46
C SER A 105 -29.96 -0.23 -2.97
N PHE A 106 -30.12 -1.51 -2.63
CA PHE A 106 -30.28 -2.04 -1.28
C PHE A 106 -29.65 -3.44 -1.15
N ILE A 107 -29.08 -3.72 0.03
CA ILE A 107 -28.44 -4.99 0.37
C ILE A 107 -28.96 -5.40 1.76
N ASP A 108 -29.70 -6.50 1.84
CA ASP A 108 -30.14 -7.05 3.12
C ASP A 108 -29.05 -7.93 3.73
N ALA A 109 -28.88 -7.91 5.05
CA ALA A 109 -27.98 -8.82 5.75
C ALA A 109 -28.33 -10.30 5.48
N THR A 110 -29.61 -10.64 5.30
CA THR A 110 -30.03 -12.02 4.98
C THR A 110 -29.57 -12.49 3.61
N ASP A 111 -29.30 -11.56 2.70
CA ASP A 111 -28.83 -11.82 1.34
C ASP A 111 -27.28 -11.83 1.25
N VAL A 112 -26.58 -11.68 2.37
CA VAL A 112 -25.11 -11.75 2.44
C VAL A 112 -24.66 -13.02 3.14
N ALA A 113 -23.70 -13.73 2.54
CA ALA A 113 -23.10 -14.92 3.13
C ALA A 113 -21.58 -14.91 2.98
N ILE A 114 -20.87 -14.96 4.10
CA ILE A 114 -19.43 -15.16 4.11
C ILE A 114 -19.16 -16.62 3.75
N LEU A 115 -18.48 -16.84 2.62
CA LEU A 115 -18.09 -18.16 2.15
C LEU A 115 -16.72 -18.57 2.70
N LYS A 116 -15.80 -17.61 2.83
CA LYS A 116 -14.47 -17.80 3.43
C LYS A 116 -14.13 -16.59 4.31
N PRO A 117 -13.54 -16.79 5.49
CA PRO A 117 -13.13 -15.69 6.35
C PRO A 117 -12.12 -14.80 5.65
N ALA A 118 -11.92 -13.58 6.17
CA ALA A 118 -10.83 -12.73 5.73
C ALA A 118 -9.52 -13.48 5.97
N PHE A 119 -8.82 -13.81 4.91
CA PHE A 119 -7.42 -14.17 5.00
C PHE A 119 -6.64 -12.88 4.72
N ILE A 120 -6.55 -12.02 5.74
CA ILE A 120 -5.56 -10.93 5.75
C ILE A 120 -4.42 -11.37 6.66
N PRO A 121 -3.60 -12.35 6.24
CA PRO A 121 -2.41 -12.68 7.00
C PRO A 121 -1.48 -11.47 6.98
N PRO A 122 -0.48 -11.45 7.87
CA PRO A 122 0.67 -10.58 7.71
C PRO A 122 1.24 -10.68 6.29
N ALA A 123 1.80 -9.58 5.79
CA ALA A 123 2.41 -9.49 4.46
C ALA A 123 3.80 -10.14 4.46
N THR A 124 3.87 -11.40 4.87
CA THR A 124 5.12 -12.17 5.02
C THR A 124 5.31 -13.11 3.83
N ASN A 125 6.52 -13.19 3.31
CA ASN A 125 6.92 -13.99 2.16
C ASN A 125 6.00 -13.80 0.92
N VAL A 126 5.63 -12.55 0.63
CA VAL A 126 4.82 -12.17 -0.53
C VAL A 126 5.71 -11.87 -1.72
N ARG A 127 5.45 -12.54 -2.84
CA ARG A 127 6.12 -12.29 -4.13
C ARG A 127 5.10 -11.80 -5.13
N GLU A 128 5.18 -10.52 -5.46
CA GLU A 128 4.24 -9.89 -6.35
C GLU A 128 4.72 -9.96 -7.79
N ARG A 129 3.98 -10.71 -8.61
CA ARG A 129 4.03 -10.56 -10.07
C ARG A 129 3.20 -9.35 -10.44
N LEU A 130 3.86 -8.21 -10.59
CA LEU A 130 3.22 -6.92 -10.84
C LEU A 130 2.98 -6.68 -12.34
N LEU A 131 1.77 -6.23 -12.69
CA LEU A 131 1.45 -5.66 -14.00
C LEU A 131 1.24 -4.16 -13.87
N VAL A 132 2.07 -3.38 -14.57
CA VAL A 132 1.91 -1.94 -14.72
C VAL A 132 1.21 -1.65 -16.04
N VAL A 133 -0.03 -1.17 -15.95
CA VAL A 133 -0.89 -0.87 -17.09
C VAL A 133 -0.90 0.64 -17.30
N ILE A 134 -0.29 1.10 -18.39
CA ILE A 134 -0.28 2.50 -18.83
C ILE A 134 -1.53 2.71 -19.70
N VAL A 135 -2.44 3.58 -19.27
CA VAL A 135 -3.63 3.92 -20.06
C VAL A 135 -3.32 5.12 -20.93
N ASP A 136 -3.33 4.89 -22.24
CA ASP A 136 -3.32 5.94 -23.25
C ASP A 136 -4.68 5.96 -23.97
N ALA A 137 -5.60 6.71 -23.39
CA ALA A 137 -6.99 6.83 -23.85
C ALA A 137 -7.38 8.31 -24.01
N PRO A 138 -6.76 9.04 -24.97
CA PRO A 138 -7.03 10.47 -25.16
C PRO A 138 -8.48 10.77 -25.53
N SER A 139 -9.17 9.84 -26.21
CA SER A 139 -10.62 9.92 -26.48
C SER A 139 -11.47 9.96 -25.20
N CYS A 140 -10.94 9.46 -24.08
CA CYS A 140 -11.58 9.45 -22.78
C CYS A 140 -11.07 10.59 -21.88
N GLY A 141 -10.30 11.55 -22.42
CA GLY A 141 -9.64 12.60 -21.65
C GLY A 141 -8.47 12.10 -20.78
N SER A 142 -8.03 10.86 -20.97
CA SER A 142 -6.96 10.21 -20.21
C SER A 142 -5.81 9.80 -21.13
N GLY A 143 -5.20 10.78 -21.81
CA GLY A 143 -3.98 10.52 -22.59
C GLY A 143 -2.80 10.19 -21.67
N ALA A 144 -1.95 9.25 -22.08
CA ALA A 144 -0.77 8.94 -21.29
C ALA A 144 0.17 10.16 -21.23
N ALA A 145 0.63 10.53 -20.03
CA ALA A 145 1.63 11.57 -19.90
C ALA A 145 2.92 11.19 -20.64
N ALA A 146 3.62 12.17 -21.21
CA ALA A 146 4.82 11.91 -22.02
C ALA A 146 5.92 11.11 -21.29
N GLY A 147 5.99 11.23 -19.95
CA GLY A 147 6.92 10.45 -19.11
C GLY A 147 6.47 9.02 -18.80
N ALA A 148 5.20 8.67 -19.01
CA ALA A 148 4.63 7.37 -18.67
C ALA A 148 4.92 6.32 -19.76
N THR A 149 6.19 6.13 -20.11
CA THR A 149 6.59 5.09 -21.08
C THR A 149 6.94 3.78 -20.35
N PRO A 150 6.81 2.61 -21.01
CA PRO A 150 7.22 1.34 -20.41
C PRO A 150 8.65 1.33 -19.90
N SER A 151 9.61 1.91 -20.64
CA SER A 151 11.02 1.95 -20.24
C SER A 151 11.29 2.87 -19.05
N ASN A 152 10.66 4.05 -19.01
CA ASN A 152 10.84 4.98 -17.90
C ASN A 152 10.22 4.42 -16.61
N LEU A 153 9.01 3.86 -16.69
CA LEU A 153 8.38 3.22 -15.54
C LEU A 153 9.15 1.97 -15.09
N ALA A 154 9.63 1.13 -16.00
CA ALA A 154 10.50 0.00 -15.63
C ALA A 154 11.74 0.46 -14.86
N THR A 155 12.35 1.58 -15.27
CA THR A 155 13.50 2.17 -14.57
C THR A 155 13.13 2.67 -13.18
N LEU A 156 11.96 3.31 -13.00
CA LEU A 156 11.50 3.78 -11.69
C LEU A 156 11.20 2.60 -10.75
N TYR A 157 10.52 1.57 -11.25
CA TYR A 157 10.10 0.41 -10.45
C TYR A 157 11.28 -0.51 -10.10
N PHE A 158 12.10 -0.88 -11.08
CA PHE A 158 13.09 -1.96 -10.93
C PHE A 158 14.55 -1.51 -11.12
N GLY A 159 14.78 -0.20 -11.27
CA GLY A 159 16.08 0.38 -11.55
C GLY A 159 16.51 0.29 -13.02
N PRO A 160 17.65 0.89 -13.39
CA PRO A 160 18.11 1.01 -14.78
C PRO A 160 18.28 -0.32 -15.52
N ASN A 161 18.61 -1.39 -14.78
CA ASN A 161 18.82 -2.72 -15.34
C ASN A 161 17.53 -3.57 -15.37
N SER A 162 16.45 -3.07 -14.78
CA SER A 162 15.19 -3.82 -14.59
C SER A 162 15.39 -5.18 -13.89
N ASP A 163 16.37 -5.29 -12.99
CA ASP A 163 16.69 -6.52 -12.26
C ASP A 163 16.17 -6.52 -10.82
N GLY A 164 15.47 -5.44 -10.42
CA GLY A 164 14.91 -5.27 -9.09
C GLY A 164 15.94 -4.86 -8.03
N LYS A 165 17.23 -4.70 -8.40
CA LYS A 165 18.30 -4.28 -7.48
C LYS A 165 18.46 -2.77 -7.38
N GLY A 166 17.40 -2.05 -7.73
CA GLY A 166 17.29 -0.60 -7.64
C GLY A 166 15.84 -0.17 -7.84
N GLY A 167 15.63 1.14 -7.93
CA GLY A 167 14.29 1.70 -8.05
C GLY A 167 13.45 1.47 -6.80
N TRP A 168 12.14 1.40 -6.97
CA TRP A 168 11.17 1.24 -5.88
C TRP A 168 11.10 -0.20 -5.35
N ALA A 169 11.40 -1.19 -6.18
CA ALA A 169 11.41 -2.60 -5.79
C ALA A 169 12.46 -2.89 -4.71
N ASP A 170 13.69 -2.42 -4.90
CA ASP A 170 14.76 -2.52 -3.89
C ASP A 170 14.38 -1.82 -2.58
N ARG A 171 13.71 -0.66 -2.69
CA ARG A 171 13.20 0.07 -1.52
C ARG A 171 12.15 -0.73 -0.76
N LEU A 172 11.18 -1.33 -1.46
CA LEU A 172 10.15 -2.18 -0.85
C LEU A 172 10.76 -3.42 -0.19
N GLU A 173 11.67 -4.10 -0.88
CA GLU A 173 12.35 -5.29 -0.38
C GLU A 173 13.18 -4.97 0.86
N THR A 174 13.97 -3.89 0.83
CA THR A 174 14.80 -3.49 1.98
C THR A 174 13.97 -2.98 3.16
N CYS A 175 12.85 -2.29 2.92
CA CYS A 175 11.95 -1.85 3.99
C CYS A 175 11.16 -2.99 4.65
N SER A 176 10.92 -4.07 3.91
CA SER A 176 10.20 -5.25 4.36
C SER A 176 11.11 -6.39 4.82
N TYR A 177 12.44 -6.22 4.77
CA TYR A 177 13.42 -7.27 5.07
C TYR A 177 13.29 -8.51 4.17
N GLY A 178 12.84 -8.33 2.93
CA GLY A 178 12.57 -9.42 1.98
C GLY A 178 11.21 -10.07 2.11
N GLU A 179 10.36 -9.60 3.04
CA GLU A 179 9.02 -10.15 3.24
C GLU A 179 8.06 -9.80 2.09
N VAL A 180 8.28 -8.68 1.40
CA VAL A 180 7.54 -8.32 0.18
C VAL A 180 8.52 -7.97 -0.93
N VAL A 181 8.36 -8.63 -2.06
CA VAL A 181 9.22 -8.44 -3.24
C VAL A 181 8.36 -8.27 -4.48
N TRP A 182 8.63 -7.24 -5.26
CA TRP A 182 8.16 -7.14 -6.64
C TRP A 182 9.07 -7.97 -7.53
N GLU A 183 8.53 -9.01 -8.16
CA GLU A 183 9.32 -9.85 -9.05
C GLU A 183 9.71 -9.04 -10.29
N PRO A 184 11.02 -8.93 -10.60
CA PRO A 184 11.47 -8.17 -11.75
C PRO A 184 11.02 -8.83 -13.07
N PRO A 185 11.00 -8.08 -14.18
CA PRO A 185 10.69 -8.63 -15.49
C PRO A 185 11.63 -9.80 -15.84
N THR A 186 11.08 -11.01 -15.93
CA THR A 186 11.81 -12.17 -16.48
C THR A 186 11.60 -12.27 -17.99
N SER A 187 12.53 -12.93 -18.69
CA SER A 187 12.38 -13.23 -20.12
C SER A 187 11.01 -13.87 -20.41
N GLY A 188 10.20 -13.21 -21.25
CA GLY A 188 8.88 -13.69 -21.67
C GLY A 188 7.66 -13.11 -20.92
N LEU A 189 7.84 -12.32 -19.86
CA LEU A 189 6.73 -11.63 -19.16
C LEU A 189 6.77 -10.12 -19.40
N THR A 190 5.78 -9.61 -20.14
CA THR A 190 5.60 -8.17 -20.36
C THR A 190 4.88 -7.54 -19.18
N GLN A 191 5.65 -7.02 -18.21
CA GLN A 191 5.11 -6.38 -17.00
C GLN A 191 4.65 -4.94 -17.19
N PHE A 192 5.13 -4.25 -18.24
CA PHE A 192 4.77 -2.86 -18.52
C PHE A 192 4.06 -2.79 -19.87
N VAL A 193 2.78 -2.43 -19.86
CA VAL A 193 1.96 -2.43 -21.08
C VAL A 193 1.21 -1.12 -21.25
N THR A 194 1.30 -0.53 -22.45
CA THR A 194 0.41 0.56 -22.85
C THR A 194 -0.85 -0.01 -23.50
N VAL A 195 -2.02 0.45 -23.07
CA VAL A 195 -3.33 0.04 -23.58
C VAL A 195 -4.18 1.26 -23.91
N THR A 196 -5.08 1.09 -24.88
CA THR A 196 -6.09 2.09 -25.25
C THR A 196 -7.48 1.47 -25.05
N PRO A 197 -8.00 1.45 -23.80
CA PRO A 197 -9.31 0.89 -23.50
C PRO A 197 -10.43 1.73 -24.14
N SER A 198 -11.60 1.11 -24.32
CA SER A 198 -12.83 1.83 -24.61
C SER A 198 -13.22 2.73 -23.43
N CYS A 199 -13.77 3.92 -23.68
CA CYS A 199 -14.24 4.87 -22.67
C CYS A 199 -15.53 4.40 -21.97
N SER A 200 -15.53 3.17 -21.44
CA SER A 200 -16.68 2.59 -20.73
C SER A 200 -16.87 3.15 -19.33
N TRP A 201 -15.93 3.97 -18.83
CA TRP A 201 -16.09 4.70 -17.58
C TRP A 201 -16.58 6.13 -17.83
N PRO A 202 -17.37 6.72 -16.92
CA PRO A 202 -17.82 8.11 -17.08
C PRO A 202 -16.66 9.06 -16.79
N THR A 203 -16.17 9.74 -17.83
CA THR A 203 -14.98 10.60 -17.80
C THR A 203 -15.17 11.90 -17.01
N SER A 204 -16.42 12.25 -16.68
CA SER A 204 -16.77 13.38 -15.81
C SER A 204 -16.79 13.03 -14.32
N THR A 205 -16.64 11.75 -13.97
CA THR A 205 -16.71 11.26 -12.58
C THR A 205 -15.46 10.49 -12.21
N CYS A 206 -15.16 10.43 -10.91
CA CYS A 206 -14.08 9.59 -10.39
C CYS A 206 -14.61 8.17 -10.12
N ASP A 207 -14.78 7.34 -11.16
CA ASP A 207 -15.17 5.93 -11.03
C ASP A 207 -13.94 5.02 -11.20
N SER A 208 -13.22 4.80 -10.10
CA SER A 208 -11.97 4.04 -10.09
C SER A 208 -12.18 2.58 -10.50
N TRP A 209 -13.32 1.99 -10.16
CA TRP A 209 -13.65 0.61 -10.51
C TRP A 209 -13.85 0.44 -12.02
N ALA A 210 -14.59 1.34 -12.65
CA ALA A 210 -14.80 1.31 -14.10
C ALA A 210 -13.48 1.54 -14.85
N MET A 211 -12.63 2.46 -14.37
CA MET A 211 -11.29 2.67 -14.94
C MET A 211 -10.43 1.41 -14.89
N ALA A 212 -10.34 0.76 -13.72
CA ALA A 212 -9.57 -0.48 -13.57
C ALA A 212 -10.13 -1.62 -14.43
N ASN A 213 -11.45 -1.82 -14.44
CA ASN A 213 -12.09 -2.85 -15.26
C ASN A 213 -11.81 -2.66 -16.76
N ALA A 214 -11.92 -1.43 -17.27
CA ALA A 214 -11.66 -1.13 -18.67
C ALA A 214 -10.19 -1.37 -19.05
N ALA A 215 -9.27 -0.90 -18.21
CA ALA A 215 -7.84 -1.06 -18.42
C ALA A 215 -7.39 -2.52 -18.32
N ASN A 216 -7.87 -3.26 -17.32
CA ASN A 216 -7.56 -4.68 -17.11
C ASN A 216 -8.11 -5.52 -18.26
N THR A 217 -9.31 -5.23 -18.77
CA THR A 217 -9.86 -5.90 -19.96
C THR A 217 -8.99 -5.66 -21.20
N ALA A 218 -8.54 -4.42 -21.42
CA ALA A 218 -7.67 -4.09 -22.55
C ALA A 218 -6.28 -4.73 -22.41
N ALA A 219 -5.73 -4.77 -21.20
CA ALA A 219 -4.46 -5.44 -20.90
C ALA A 219 -4.57 -6.95 -21.11
N GLN A 220 -5.65 -7.58 -20.65
CA GLN A 220 -5.91 -9.00 -20.86
C GLN A 220 -6.04 -9.33 -22.35
N THR A 221 -6.72 -8.49 -23.13
CA THR A 221 -6.82 -8.65 -24.58
C THR A 221 -5.45 -8.55 -25.25
N LYS A 222 -4.61 -7.62 -24.81
CA LYS A 222 -3.27 -7.39 -25.38
C LYS A 222 -2.27 -8.50 -25.03
N LEU A 223 -2.30 -8.99 -23.79
CA LEU A 223 -1.36 -9.99 -23.28
C LEU A 223 -1.83 -11.44 -23.55
N GLY A 224 -3.12 -11.62 -23.76
CA GLY A 224 -3.77 -12.93 -23.73
C GLY A 224 -4.15 -13.33 -22.29
N ALA A 225 -5.26 -14.05 -22.16
CA ALA A 225 -5.84 -14.43 -20.87
C ALA A 225 -4.86 -15.24 -20.00
N THR A 226 -4.09 -16.15 -20.58
CA THR A 226 -3.13 -16.99 -19.86
C THR A 226 -2.01 -16.18 -19.23
N ALA A 227 -1.39 -15.26 -19.97
CA ALA A 227 -0.33 -14.41 -19.45
C ALA A 227 -0.88 -13.43 -18.40
N PHE A 228 -2.02 -12.80 -18.69
CA PHE A 228 -2.67 -11.89 -17.75
C PHE A 228 -2.99 -12.55 -16.40
N ALA A 229 -3.46 -13.81 -16.40
CA ALA A 229 -3.76 -14.59 -15.20
C ALA A 229 -2.55 -14.80 -14.27
N THR A 230 -1.33 -14.70 -14.81
CA THR A 230 -0.11 -14.85 -14.02
C THR A 230 0.18 -13.64 -13.14
N PHE A 231 -0.33 -12.46 -13.48
CA PHE A 231 -0.10 -11.30 -12.63
C PHE A 231 -0.94 -11.39 -11.36
N THR A 232 -0.37 -10.91 -10.25
CA THR A 232 -0.94 -10.93 -8.91
C THR A 232 -1.40 -9.55 -8.46
N HIS A 233 -0.71 -8.50 -8.90
CA HIS A 233 -0.92 -7.10 -8.50
C HIS A 233 -0.93 -6.20 -9.73
N PHE A 234 -1.67 -5.08 -9.67
CA PHE A 234 -2.00 -4.26 -10.83
C PHE A 234 -1.83 -2.79 -10.48
N HIS A 235 -0.95 -2.10 -11.20
CA HIS A 235 -0.79 -0.66 -11.07
C HIS A 235 -1.29 0.01 -12.35
N LEU A 236 -2.32 0.82 -12.21
CA LEU A 236 -2.89 1.60 -13.29
C LEU A 236 -2.22 2.97 -13.34
N VAL A 237 -1.47 3.26 -14.39
CA VAL A 237 -0.82 4.56 -14.61
C VAL A 237 -1.60 5.33 -15.66
N MET A 238 -2.26 6.42 -15.26
CA MET A 238 -3.15 7.15 -16.15
C MET A 238 -3.32 8.63 -15.77
N ALA A 239 -3.72 9.44 -16.74
CA ALA A 239 -4.22 10.79 -16.49
C ALA A 239 -5.68 10.69 -16.03
N VAL A 240 -5.90 10.70 -14.72
CA VAL A 240 -7.24 10.51 -14.14
C VAL A 240 -8.15 11.71 -14.43
N PRO A 241 -9.48 11.52 -14.44
CA PRO A 241 -10.43 12.63 -14.52
C PRO A 241 -10.15 13.72 -13.47
N SER A 242 -10.39 14.98 -13.79
CA SER A 242 -10.21 16.11 -12.84
C SER A 242 -11.13 16.04 -11.62
N ALA A 243 -12.19 15.22 -11.68
CA ALA A 243 -13.04 14.90 -10.54
C ALA A 243 -12.33 14.03 -9.48
N CYS A 244 -11.20 13.40 -9.82
CA CYS A 244 -10.33 12.70 -8.87
C CYS A 244 -9.31 13.69 -8.29
N SER A 245 -9.26 13.81 -6.97
CA SER A 245 -8.41 14.76 -6.25
C SER A 245 -7.17 14.14 -5.61
N TRP A 246 -6.79 12.93 -6.03
CA TRP A 246 -5.73 12.14 -5.42
C TRP A 246 -4.53 11.91 -6.37
N ALA A 247 -3.34 11.75 -5.79
CA ALA A 247 -2.11 11.43 -6.52
C ALA A 247 -1.94 9.91 -6.71
N GLY A 248 -2.36 9.15 -5.71
CA GLY A 248 -2.45 7.70 -5.70
C GLY A 248 -3.78 7.26 -5.10
N LEU A 249 -4.17 6.04 -5.38
CA LEU A 249 -5.31 5.37 -4.77
C LEU A 249 -5.03 3.87 -4.77
N ALA A 250 -5.57 3.14 -3.80
CA ALA A 250 -5.42 1.71 -3.74
C ALA A 250 -6.65 1.02 -3.16
N THR A 251 -6.78 -0.27 -3.46
CA THR A 251 -7.68 -1.15 -2.72
C THR A 251 -7.08 -1.45 -1.35
N LEU A 252 -7.91 -1.38 -0.30
CA LEU A 252 -7.64 -2.05 0.97
C LEU A 252 -7.99 -3.53 0.83
N GLY A 253 -6.95 -4.37 0.90
CA GLY A 253 -7.07 -5.81 0.68
C GLY A 253 -6.73 -6.22 -0.76
N GLY A 254 -6.77 -7.54 -1.02
CA GLY A 254 -6.31 -8.14 -2.28
C GLY A 254 -4.82 -8.49 -2.34
N GLY A 255 -4.02 -8.12 -1.32
CA GLY A 255 -2.55 -8.29 -1.32
C GLY A 255 -2.06 -9.74 -1.31
N VAL A 256 -2.26 -10.47 -0.20
CA VAL A 256 -1.61 -11.79 -0.04
C VAL A 256 -2.16 -12.87 -0.96
N GLY A 257 -3.47 -12.86 -1.23
CA GLY A 257 -4.10 -13.75 -2.20
C GLY A 257 -3.98 -13.31 -3.67
N GLY A 258 -3.33 -12.16 -3.93
CA GLY A 258 -3.33 -11.47 -5.21
C GLY A 258 -4.68 -10.84 -5.54
N GLY A 259 -4.68 -9.70 -6.22
CA GLY A 259 -5.88 -8.90 -6.47
C GLY A 259 -5.71 -7.42 -6.19
N GLY A 260 -4.62 -7.06 -5.50
CA GLY A 260 -4.27 -5.68 -5.20
C GLY A 260 -4.25 -4.80 -6.45
N GLN A 261 -4.96 -3.68 -6.37
CA GLN A 261 -5.06 -2.69 -7.42
C GLN A 261 -4.64 -1.34 -6.88
N VAL A 262 -3.79 -0.67 -7.65
CA VAL A 262 -3.29 0.68 -7.42
C VAL A 262 -3.64 1.54 -8.63
N TRP A 263 -3.93 2.81 -8.40
CA TRP A 263 -4.07 3.84 -9.42
C TRP A 263 -3.04 4.94 -9.13
N LEU A 264 -2.25 5.31 -10.14
CA LEU A 264 -1.23 6.34 -10.06
C LEU A 264 -1.56 7.44 -11.08
N ASN A 265 -1.79 8.64 -10.55
CA ASN A 265 -2.22 9.79 -11.32
C ASN A 265 -1.03 10.48 -12.00
N THR A 266 -1.04 10.55 -13.34
CA THR A 266 0.00 11.24 -14.11
C THR A 266 -0.21 12.75 -14.22
N ASN A 267 -1.40 13.29 -13.91
CA ASN A 267 -1.63 14.74 -13.87
C ASN A 267 -0.83 15.40 -12.74
N THR A 268 -0.55 14.65 -11.68
CA THR A 268 0.27 15.05 -10.53
C THR A 268 1.68 14.45 -10.60
N TRP A 269 2.26 14.35 -11.81
CA TRP A 269 3.50 13.60 -12.07
C TRP A 269 4.60 13.80 -11.03
N THR A 270 4.94 15.05 -10.70
CA THR A 270 6.00 15.34 -9.71
C THR A 270 5.68 14.81 -8.32
N GLN A 271 4.42 14.82 -7.90
CA GLN A 271 4.02 14.27 -6.61
C GLN A 271 4.00 12.73 -6.65
N THR A 272 3.41 12.14 -7.69
CA THR A 272 3.20 10.69 -7.79
C THR A 272 4.48 9.93 -8.15
N PHE A 273 5.29 10.45 -9.07
CA PHE A 273 6.46 9.76 -9.63
C PHE A 273 7.79 10.46 -9.31
N GLY A 274 7.76 11.65 -8.69
CA GLY A 274 8.99 12.36 -8.32
C GLY A 274 9.73 11.74 -7.13
N THR A 275 9.06 10.86 -6.37
CA THR A 275 9.65 10.03 -5.31
C THR A 275 9.02 8.64 -5.32
N PHE A 276 9.48 7.74 -4.46
CA PHE A 276 8.87 6.42 -4.25
C PHE A 276 7.65 6.44 -3.31
N GLN A 277 7.35 7.57 -2.66
CA GLN A 277 6.42 7.64 -1.54
C GLN A 277 5.01 7.19 -1.94
N VAL A 278 4.37 7.85 -2.91
CA VAL A 278 3.01 7.51 -3.35
C VAL A 278 2.95 6.06 -3.86
N PRO A 279 3.79 5.60 -4.81
CA PRO A 279 3.69 4.24 -5.34
C PRO A 279 3.84 3.16 -4.26
N LEU A 280 4.76 3.33 -3.31
CA LEU A 280 4.94 2.35 -2.24
C LEU A 280 3.84 2.42 -1.18
N GLN A 281 3.34 3.62 -0.85
CA GLN A 281 2.20 3.79 0.04
C GLN A 281 0.97 3.06 -0.52
N GLU A 282 0.63 3.32 -1.79
CA GLU A 282 -0.52 2.71 -2.44
C GLU A 282 -0.40 1.19 -2.54
N SER A 283 0.79 0.67 -2.84
CA SER A 283 0.96 -0.79 -2.88
C SER A 283 0.78 -1.43 -1.51
N ILE A 284 1.23 -0.79 -0.43
CA ILE A 284 1.13 -1.38 0.90
C ILE A 284 -0.29 -1.28 1.48
N HIS A 285 -1.13 -0.36 1.00
CA HIS A 285 -2.57 -0.38 1.27
C HIS A 285 -3.23 -1.70 0.84
N ASN A 286 -2.71 -2.42 -0.16
CA ASN A 286 -3.21 -3.74 -0.54
C ASN A 286 -3.06 -4.80 0.57
N PHE A 287 -2.22 -4.54 1.58
CA PHE A 287 -2.05 -5.35 2.80
C PHE A 287 -2.79 -4.78 4.02
N VAL A 288 -3.74 -3.88 3.79
CA VAL A 288 -4.62 -3.30 4.81
C VAL A 288 -3.84 -2.50 5.86
N LEU A 289 -2.89 -1.72 5.37
CA LEU A 289 -2.24 -0.67 6.13
C LEU A 289 -2.96 0.67 5.88
N TYR A 290 -2.84 1.58 6.82
CA TYR A 290 -3.49 2.89 6.82
C TYR A 290 -2.45 4.00 6.91
N HIS A 291 -2.89 5.25 6.78
CA HIS A 291 -1.97 6.37 6.83
C HIS A 291 -1.33 6.57 8.19
N GLY A 292 -0.14 7.17 8.18
CA GLY A 292 0.57 7.59 9.38
C GLY A 292 0.06 8.95 9.87
N PHE A 293 -0.16 9.05 11.18
CA PHE A 293 -0.64 10.25 11.85
C PHE A 293 0.49 10.94 12.62
N SER A 294 0.36 12.24 12.85
CA SER A 294 1.14 12.93 13.87
C SER A 294 0.25 13.93 14.58
N SER A 295 0.31 13.95 15.91
CA SER A 295 -0.61 14.75 16.74
C SER A 295 -2.09 14.49 16.41
N GLY A 296 -2.45 13.27 16.02
CA GLY A 296 -3.81 12.90 15.63
C GLY A 296 -4.25 13.43 14.27
N ILE A 297 -3.34 14.01 13.48
CA ILE A 297 -3.62 14.51 12.13
C ILE A 297 -3.04 13.54 11.11
N GLU A 298 -3.90 13.05 10.21
CA GLU A 298 -3.56 12.16 9.11
C GLU A 298 -2.49 12.78 8.20
N TYR A 299 -1.64 11.92 7.62
CA TYR A 299 -0.51 12.28 6.75
C TYR A 299 0.62 13.10 7.39
N GLN A 300 0.49 13.52 8.66
CA GLN A 300 1.52 14.35 9.31
C GLN A 300 2.69 13.54 9.86
N ASP A 301 2.66 12.20 9.78
CA ASP A 301 3.85 11.41 10.07
C ASP A 301 4.90 11.61 8.96
N LYS A 302 6.06 12.15 9.32
CA LYS A 302 7.18 12.37 8.38
C LYS A 302 8.27 11.30 8.51
N THR A 303 8.08 10.31 9.37
CA THR A 303 9.02 9.21 9.62
C THR A 303 8.79 8.01 8.70
N THR A 304 7.63 7.96 8.03
CA THR A 304 7.17 6.85 7.19
C THR A 304 6.55 7.39 5.90
N PHE A 305 6.67 6.64 4.81
CA PHE A 305 5.95 6.93 3.56
C PHE A 305 4.44 6.69 3.66
N MET A 306 3.94 6.08 4.74
CA MET A 306 2.49 6.01 5.01
C MET A 306 1.91 7.34 5.51
N GLY A 307 2.76 8.25 5.96
CA GLY A 307 2.41 9.65 6.12
C GLY A 307 2.88 10.42 4.89
N THR A 308 3.69 11.45 5.11
CA THR A 308 4.31 12.23 4.01
C THR A 308 5.84 12.24 4.12
N GLY A 309 6.38 11.30 4.88
CA GLY A 309 7.82 11.07 5.00
C GLY A 309 8.39 10.26 3.83
N LEU A 310 9.72 10.13 3.83
CA LEU A 310 10.48 9.30 2.90
C LEU A 310 11.25 8.17 3.62
N GLY A 311 10.85 7.82 4.84
CA GLY A 311 11.36 6.64 5.54
C GLY A 311 10.58 5.38 5.17
N CYS A 312 11.12 4.22 5.47
CA CYS A 312 10.36 2.97 5.55
C CYS A 312 9.14 3.09 6.47
N PRO A 313 8.20 2.12 6.44
CA PRO A 313 7.10 2.08 7.38
C PRO A 313 7.58 2.20 8.83
N ALA A 314 6.79 2.89 9.65
CA ALA A 314 7.03 2.99 11.08
C ALA A 314 6.99 1.60 11.73
N ILE A 315 7.57 1.45 12.90
CA ILE A 315 7.59 0.14 13.56
C ILE A 315 6.21 -0.44 13.86
N THR A 316 5.25 0.42 14.19
CA THR A 316 3.83 0.09 14.37
C THR A 316 3.24 -0.52 13.11
N GLU A 317 3.54 0.09 11.96
CA GLU A 317 3.14 -0.39 10.63
C GLU A 317 3.84 -1.70 10.27
N LYS A 318 5.16 -1.81 10.50
CA LYS A 318 5.93 -3.04 10.25
C LYS A 318 5.44 -4.21 11.11
N ARG A 319 5.15 -3.99 12.39
CA ARG A 319 4.56 -5.01 13.27
C ARG A 319 3.19 -5.40 12.76
N TRP A 320 2.38 -4.44 12.31
CA TRP A 320 1.13 -4.74 11.64
C TRP A 320 1.42 -5.68 10.47
N LEU A 321 2.29 -5.33 9.54
CA LEU A 321 2.60 -6.17 8.36
C LEU A 321 3.29 -7.51 8.69
N GLY A 322 3.74 -7.72 9.93
CA GLY A 322 4.49 -8.92 10.35
C GLY A 322 5.98 -8.87 10.02
N TRP A 323 6.50 -7.71 9.64
CA TRP A 323 7.90 -7.50 9.26
C TRP A 323 8.81 -7.21 10.45
N ALA A 324 8.24 -7.05 11.65
CA ALA A 324 8.99 -6.69 12.84
C ALA A 324 8.57 -7.48 14.08
N SER A 325 9.54 -7.79 14.93
CA SER A 325 9.34 -8.43 16.22
C SER A 325 10.05 -7.67 17.36
N PRO A 326 9.50 -7.71 18.57
CA PRO A 326 10.06 -6.98 19.71
C PRO A 326 11.37 -7.61 20.17
N VAL A 327 12.26 -6.78 20.71
CA VAL A 327 13.48 -7.23 21.38
C VAL A 327 13.12 -8.17 22.54
N ALA A 328 14.00 -9.12 22.85
CA ALA A 328 13.77 -10.06 23.96
C ALA A 328 13.46 -9.30 25.26
N GLY A 329 12.34 -9.66 25.91
CA GLY A 329 11.85 -9.02 27.12
C GLY A 329 11.26 -7.62 26.94
N GLY A 330 11.20 -7.10 25.70
CA GLY A 330 10.68 -5.77 25.38
C GLY A 330 9.26 -5.77 24.79
N ASP A 331 8.54 -6.89 24.78
CA ASP A 331 7.15 -6.94 24.32
C ASP A 331 6.17 -6.69 25.47
N GLY A 332 5.27 -5.74 25.28
CA GLY A 332 4.11 -5.57 26.14
C GLY A 332 4.43 -5.13 27.56
N LEU A 333 5.49 -4.34 27.77
CA LEU A 333 5.90 -3.86 29.09
C LEU A 333 4.78 -3.09 29.78
N ASP A 334 4.23 -3.65 30.87
CA ASP A 334 3.07 -3.11 31.58
C ASP A 334 3.40 -2.77 33.04
N ALA A 335 2.38 -2.45 33.84
CA ALA A 335 2.55 -2.12 35.26
C ALA A 335 3.20 -3.23 36.10
N ALA A 336 3.10 -4.50 35.68
CA ALA A 336 3.73 -5.62 36.36
C ALA A 336 5.20 -5.76 35.96
N ALA A 337 5.52 -5.54 34.68
CA ALA A 337 6.90 -5.54 34.19
C ALA A 337 7.69 -4.28 34.59
N LEU A 338 7.01 -3.15 34.82
CA LEU A 338 7.59 -1.85 35.17
C LEU A 338 7.10 -1.35 36.53
N PRO A 339 7.70 -1.81 37.64
CA PRO A 339 7.51 -1.18 38.95
C PRO A 339 7.91 0.30 38.92
N ALA A 340 7.19 1.14 39.68
CA ALA A 340 7.49 2.57 39.73
C ALA A 340 8.88 2.84 40.34
N GLY A 341 9.62 3.79 39.77
CA GLY A 341 10.93 4.24 40.23
C GLY A 341 12.12 3.36 39.80
N ALA A 342 11.86 2.20 39.19
CA ALA A 342 12.92 1.31 38.73
C ALA A 342 13.07 1.41 37.20
N ALA A 343 14.30 1.65 36.73
CA ALA A 343 14.63 1.57 35.32
C ALA A 343 14.80 0.10 34.89
N LEU A 344 14.17 -0.28 33.79
CA LEU A 344 14.29 -1.58 33.14
C LEU A 344 15.06 -1.43 31.81
N GLY A 345 16.04 -2.29 31.60
CA GLY A 345 16.90 -2.33 30.41
C GLY A 345 18.31 -2.86 30.75
N PRO A 346 19.27 -2.81 29.81
CA PRO A 346 19.16 -2.23 28.49
C PRO A 346 18.39 -3.13 27.51
N PHE A 347 17.54 -2.50 26.72
CA PHE A 347 17.03 -3.03 25.45
C PHE A 347 17.95 -2.52 24.34
N ASN A 348 18.82 -3.39 23.81
CA ASN A 348 19.72 -3.03 22.73
C ASN A 348 18.97 -3.05 21.40
N LEU A 349 18.51 -1.88 20.96
CA LEU A 349 17.76 -1.74 19.72
C LEU A 349 18.73 -1.68 18.53
N PRO A 350 18.66 -2.62 17.57
CA PRO A 350 19.31 -2.46 16.29
C PRO A 350 18.64 -1.35 15.47
N ALA A 351 19.40 -0.75 14.57
CA ALA A 351 18.89 0.21 13.61
C ALA A 351 17.93 -0.47 12.64
N SER A 352 16.83 0.21 12.30
CA SER A 352 15.74 -0.29 11.44
C SER A 352 16.20 -0.87 10.11
N TRP A 353 17.30 -0.42 9.53
CA TRP A 353 17.81 -0.93 8.26
C TRP A 353 18.49 -2.31 8.38
N SER A 354 18.85 -2.73 9.58
CA SER A 354 19.69 -3.92 9.80
C SER A 354 18.88 -5.20 9.97
N THR A 355 17.72 -5.13 10.63
CA THR A 355 16.83 -6.28 10.84
C THR A 355 15.42 -5.85 11.26
N GLY A 356 14.43 -6.66 10.89
CA GLY A 356 13.08 -6.62 11.45
C GLY A 356 12.96 -7.34 12.79
N LEU A 357 13.86 -8.27 13.07
CA LEU A 357 13.77 -9.14 14.24
C LEU A 357 14.39 -8.47 15.47
N GLY A 358 13.63 -8.43 16.57
CA GLY A 358 14.13 -7.91 17.84
C GLY A 358 14.45 -6.42 17.81
N ASN A 359 13.75 -5.63 16.99
CA ASN A 359 14.15 -4.27 16.62
C ASN A 359 13.41 -3.15 17.35
N HIS A 360 12.53 -3.49 18.30
CA HIS A 360 11.75 -2.50 19.03
C HIS A 360 11.39 -2.92 20.44
N VAL A 361 11.00 -1.93 21.25
CA VAL A 361 10.32 -2.13 22.53
C VAL A 361 8.88 -1.66 22.40
N ARG A 362 7.97 -2.40 23.01
CA ARG A 362 6.54 -2.08 23.11
C ARG A 362 6.14 -1.91 24.56
N VAL A 363 5.55 -0.76 24.90
CA VAL A 363 5.05 -0.47 26.25
C VAL A 363 3.52 -0.38 26.23
N ARG A 364 2.90 -0.97 27.25
CA ARG A 364 1.46 -0.95 27.52
C ARG A 364 1.25 -0.15 28.82
N PRO A 365 0.93 1.15 28.75
CA PRO A 365 0.81 2.02 29.93
C PRO A 365 -0.41 1.71 30.81
N THR A 366 -0.61 0.46 31.25
CA THR A 366 -1.78 -0.01 32.02
C THR A 366 -1.97 0.69 33.36
N TRP A 367 -0.96 1.42 33.82
CA TRP A 367 -1.00 2.26 35.02
C TRP A 367 -1.62 3.64 34.80
N THR A 368 -1.84 4.06 33.56
CA THR A 368 -2.55 5.31 33.29
C THR A 368 -4.05 5.08 33.33
N SER A 369 -4.80 6.04 33.87
CA SER A 369 -6.27 5.93 33.99
C SER A 369 -7.00 5.89 32.63
N PHE A 370 -6.33 6.28 31.56
CA PHE A 370 -6.89 6.37 30.22
C PHE A 370 -6.61 5.14 29.34
N TYR A 371 -5.75 4.20 29.79
CA TYR A 371 -5.27 3.10 28.94
C TYR A 371 -6.40 2.21 28.40
N THR A 372 -7.44 1.94 29.19
CA THR A 372 -8.55 1.08 28.75
C THR A 372 -9.59 1.81 27.90
N ASN A 373 -9.39 3.10 27.61
CA ASN A 373 -10.33 3.85 26.79
C ASN A 373 -10.14 3.50 25.31
N THR A 374 -11.22 3.12 24.62
CA THR A 374 -11.17 2.72 23.20
C THR A 374 -10.99 3.89 22.23
N LEU A 375 -11.04 5.15 22.69
CA LEU A 375 -10.83 6.33 21.86
C LEU A 375 -9.42 6.92 21.96
N TYR A 376 -8.71 6.66 23.07
CA TYR A 376 -7.42 7.31 23.34
C TYR A 376 -6.47 6.50 24.22
N GLY A 377 -6.78 5.25 24.56
CA GLY A 377 -5.82 4.35 25.19
C GLY A 377 -4.78 3.91 24.17
N MET A 378 -3.50 4.19 24.39
CA MET A 378 -2.42 3.93 23.44
C MET A 378 -1.37 2.95 23.98
N ASN A 379 -0.80 2.13 23.10
CA ASN A 379 0.48 1.47 23.30
C ASN A 379 1.61 2.33 22.71
N LEU A 380 2.82 2.21 23.24
CA LEU A 380 4.00 2.92 22.74
C LEU A 380 4.99 1.96 22.10
N TYR A 381 5.64 2.42 21.03
CA TYR A 381 6.69 1.70 20.33
C TYR A 381 7.94 2.53 20.21
N PHE A 382 9.09 1.93 20.49
CA PHE A 382 10.40 2.56 20.36
C PHE A 382 11.22 1.81 19.32
N GLU A 383 11.64 2.50 18.26
CA GLU A 383 12.52 1.96 17.23
C GLU A 383 13.73 2.87 17.02
N PHE A 384 14.90 2.30 16.73
CA PHE A 384 16.07 3.09 16.39
C PHE A 384 16.18 3.24 14.86
N ARG A 385 16.18 4.48 14.35
CA ARG A 385 16.19 4.77 12.90
C ARG A 385 17.51 5.40 12.48
N GLN A 386 18.02 5.00 11.31
CA GLN A 386 19.18 5.64 10.66
C GLN A 386 18.93 5.81 9.17
N ALA A 387 19.47 6.87 8.57
CA ALA A 387 19.33 7.14 7.14
C ALA A 387 20.22 6.22 6.30
N LYS A 388 19.86 4.94 6.17
CA LYS A 388 20.63 3.91 5.44
C LYS A 388 19.71 2.87 4.80
N MET A 389 20.11 2.27 3.67
CA MET A 389 19.33 1.29 2.90
C MET A 389 17.89 1.78 2.64
N GLY A 390 16.88 1.00 3.04
CA GLY A 390 15.47 1.35 2.99
C GLY A 390 15.09 2.63 3.75
N ASP A 391 15.98 3.21 4.56
CA ASP A 391 15.78 4.51 5.20
C ASP A 391 16.71 5.60 4.64
N ILE A 392 17.40 5.41 3.50
CA ILE A 392 18.40 6.39 2.98
C ILE A 392 17.90 7.84 2.86
N SER A 393 16.60 8.03 2.59
CA SER A 393 15.95 9.34 2.47
C SER A 393 15.23 9.79 3.75
N LEU A 394 15.47 9.15 4.89
CA LEU A 394 14.92 9.55 6.18
C LEU A 394 15.46 10.93 6.57
N ASP A 395 14.55 11.82 6.97
CA ASP A 395 14.91 13.18 7.38
C ASP A 395 15.90 13.16 8.56
N ALA A 396 16.89 14.07 8.53
CA ALA A 396 17.90 14.20 9.57
C ALA A 396 17.32 14.50 10.96
N LEU A 397 16.09 15.03 11.03
CA LEU A 397 15.33 15.19 12.26
C LEU A 397 15.05 13.84 12.95
N TYR A 398 14.94 12.74 12.20
CA TYR A 398 14.61 11.40 12.73
C TYR A 398 15.80 10.44 12.67
N ALA A 399 16.73 10.66 11.75
CA ALA A 399 17.91 9.83 11.60
C ALA A 399 18.81 9.87 12.85
N ASN A 400 19.38 8.70 13.19
CA ASN A 400 20.24 8.47 14.34
C ASN A 400 19.55 8.72 15.70
N LYS A 401 18.24 8.49 15.78
CA LYS A 401 17.44 8.68 16.99
C LYS A 401 16.51 7.49 17.23
N VAL A 402 16.08 7.35 18.48
CA VAL A 402 14.95 6.48 18.82
C VAL A 402 13.68 7.23 18.48
N VAL A 403 12.94 6.74 17.49
CA VAL A 403 11.63 7.26 17.09
C VAL A 403 10.57 6.55 17.93
N VAL A 404 9.60 7.33 18.42
CA VAL A 404 8.52 6.86 19.26
C VAL A 404 7.20 7.07 18.55
N HIS A 405 6.46 5.98 18.40
CA HIS A 405 5.09 5.97 17.90
C HIS A 405 4.14 5.53 19.01
N GLU A 406 2.92 6.02 18.94
CA GLU A 406 1.79 5.58 19.74
C GLU A 406 0.69 5.02 18.82
N ILE A 407 -0.05 4.02 19.29
CA ILE A 407 -1.06 3.31 18.49
C ILE A 407 -2.22 2.86 19.39
N MET A 408 -3.45 2.83 18.87
CA MET A 408 -4.63 2.48 19.68
C MET A 408 -4.50 1.09 20.30
N SER A 409 -4.49 1.06 21.63
CA SER A 409 -4.14 -0.13 22.42
C SER A 409 -5.10 -1.29 22.25
N TYR A 410 -6.41 -1.04 22.17
CA TYR A 410 -7.40 -2.12 22.06
C TYR A 410 -7.28 -2.87 20.73
N MET A 411 -6.96 -2.17 19.63
CA MET A 411 -6.70 -2.79 18.33
C MET A 411 -5.33 -3.48 18.31
N ASP A 412 -4.29 -2.80 18.79
CA ASP A 412 -2.92 -3.31 18.79
C ASP A 412 -2.71 -4.51 19.73
N ASN A 413 -3.54 -4.64 20.77
CA ASN A 413 -3.57 -5.80 21.67
C ASN A 413 -4.33 -7.00 21.08
N ASP A 414 -5.17 -6.79 20.06
CA ASP A 414 -5.94 -7.84 19.39
C ASP A 414 -5.87 -7.64 17.86
N LEU A 415 -4.65 -7.78 17.34
CA LEU A 415 -4.36 -7.65 15.91
C LEU A 415 -5.18 -8.62 15.05
N ALA A 416 -5.56 -9.77 15.60
CA ALA A 416 -6.32 -10.79 14.88
C ALA A 416 -7.74 -10.30 14.58
N THR A 417 -8.41 -9.70 15.57
CA THR A 417 -9.76 -9.15 15.41
C THR A 417 -9.75 -7.84 14.63
N TYR A 418 -8.78 -6.96 14.88
CA TYR A 418 -8.80 -5.60 14.33
C TYR A 418 -7.97 -5.41 13.07
N ARG A 419 -7.61 -6.52 12.39
CA ARG A 419 -6.66 -6.51 11.28
C ARG A 419 -7.01 -5.53 10.16
N SER A 420 -8.30 -5.39 9.89
CA SER A 420 -8.86 -4.54 8.84
C SER A 420 -9.38 -3.19 9.34
N SER A 421 -8.92 -2.76 10.51
CA SER A 421 -9.26 -1.47 11.10
C SER A 421 -8.03 -0.58 11.12
N ASP A 422 -8.22 0.73 10.99
CA ASP A 422 -7.14 1.71 11.14
C ASP A 422 -6.77 1.85 12.63
N PRO A 423 -5.59 1.38 13.07
CA PRO A 423 -5.20 1.47 14.45
C PRO A 423 -4.65 2.85 14.84
N HIS A 424 -4.64 3.81 13.92
CA HIS A 424 -4.14 5.17 14.08
C HIS A 424 -2.69 5.18 14.60
N SER A 425 -1.78 4.67 13.76
CA SER A 425 -0.34 4.75 13.99
C SER A 425 0.09 6.21 14.01
N ASN A 426 0.46 6.73 15.18
CA ASN A 426 0.72 8.15 15.39
C ASN A 426 2.17 8.39 15.85
N TYR A 427 2.93 9.15 15.07
CA TYR A 427 4.23 9.64 15.50
C TYR A 427 4.08 10.56 16.72
N MET A 428 4.89 10.28 17.74
CA MET A 428 4.85 10.99 19.02
C MET A 428 6.10 11.86 19.21
N SER A 429 7.30 11.28 19.08
CA SER A 429 8.56 11.98 19.35
C SER A 429 9.78 11.28 18.76
N ASN A 430 10.94 11.94 18.81
CA ASN A 430 12.23 11.35 18.55
C ASN A 430 13.22 11.74 19.67
N VAL A 431 14.03 10.79 20.12
CA VAL A 431 14.95 10.97 21.25
C VAL A 431 16.37 10.65 20.82
N ALA A 432 17.25 11.62 21.03
CA ALA A 432 18.65 11.51 20.69
C ALA A 432 19.39 10.56 21.64
N PRO A 433 20.51 9.96 21.18
CA PRO A 433 21.43 9.25 22.07
C PRO A 433 21.89 10.12 23.25
N ASN A 434 22.29 9.46 24.34
CA ASN A 434 22.74 10.10 25.59
C ASN A 434 21.71 11.06 26.21
N THR A 435 20.42 10.72 26.13
CA THR A 435 19.33 11.60 26.59
C THR A 435 18.39 10.87 27.55
N ARG A 436 17.84 11.63 28.51
CA ARG A 436 16.69 11.26 29.35
C ARG A 436 15.49 12.09 28.92
N THR A 437 14.34 11.45 28.67
CA THR A 437 13.13 12.13 28.18
C THR A 437 11.89 11.62 28.88
N VAL A 438 11.06 12.53 29.39
CA VAL A 438 9.71 12.21 29.87
C VAL A 438 8.78 12.11 28.67
N LEU A 439 8.05 11.00 28.56
CA LEU A 439 7.15 10.74 27.44
C LEU A 439 5.74 11.28 27.73
N ASN A 440 5.26 12.10 26.81
CA ASN A 440 3.93 12.68 26.82
C ASN A 440 3.32 12.51 25.44
N SER A 441 2.01 12.30 25.37
CA SER A 441 1.28 12.22 24.11
C SER A 441 0.93 13.62 23.61
N PRO A 442 1.47 14.08 22.46
CA PRO A 442 1.07 15.35 21.86
C PRO A 442 -0.38 15.32 21.36
N SER A 443 -0.85 14.16 20.90
CA SER A 443 -2.22 14.00 20.36
C SER A 443 -3.28 14.14 21.44
N LEU A 444 -2.99 13.65 22.66
CA LEU A 444 -3.92 13.64 23.78
C LEU A 444 -3.66 14.76 24.80
N GLY A 445 -2.47 15.36 24.80
CA GLY A 445 -2.06 16.34 25.81
C GLY A 445 -1.92 15.73 27.21
N VAL A 446 -1.60 14.44 27.31
CA VAL A 446 -1.45 13.71 28.59
C VAL A 446 -0.05 13.14 28.76
N SER A 447 0.34 12.90 30.02
CA SER A 447 1.59 12.21 30.33
C SER A 447 1.39 10.70 30.41
N TYR A 448 2.40 9.95 29.96
CA TYR A 448 2.45 8.49 30.14
C TYR A 448 3.01 8.07 31.50
N ASN A 449 3.46 9.03 32.32
CA ASN A 449 4.19 8.79 33.56
C ASN A 449 5.39 7.84 33.34
N LEU A 450 6.11 8.06 32.25
CA LEU A 450 7.18 7.20 31.76
C LEU A 450 8.38 8.03 31.32
N VAL A 451 9.56 7.62 31.75
CA VAL A 451 10.85 8.18 31.33
C VAL A 451 11.55 7.16 30.44
N MET A 452 12.04 7.64 29.29
CA MET A 452 12.92 6.88 28.41
C MET A 452 14.36 7.40 28.55
N TYR A 453 15.29 6.47 28.60
CA TYR A 453 16.72 6.73 28.57
C TYR A 453 17.30 6.12 27.31
N VAL A 454 18.08 6.89 26.59
CA VAL A 454 18.80 6.42 25.39
C VAL A 454 20.28 6.60 25.67
N GLY A 455 21.05 5.51 25.68
CA GLY A 455 22.49 5.57 25.87
C GLY A 455 23.26 5.93 24.60
N ALA A 456 24.58 5.77 24.64
CA ALA A 456 25.44 5.99 23.48
C ALA A 456 25.23 4.88 22.43
N GLN A 457 25.33 5.26 21.16
CA GLN A 457 25.34 4.28 20.07
C GLN A 457 26.60 3.42 20.13
N PHE A 458 26.48 2.16 19.70
CA PHE A 458 27.59 1.21 19.64
C PHE A 458 27.43 0.26 18.44
N GLY A 459 28.44 -0.59 18.22
CA GLY A 459 28.54 -1.44 17.03
C GLY A 459 29.49 -0.87 15.98
N ALA A 460 29.79 -1.65 14.94
CA ALA A 460 30.80 -1.29 13.94
C ALA A 460 30.39 -0.10 13.06
N SER A 461 29.08 0.12 12.92
CA SER A 461 28.42 1.20 12.19
C SER A 461 27.54 2.08 13.08
N SER A 462 27.74 2.06 14.40
CA SER A 462 26.83 2.72 15.37
C SER A 462 25.38 2.28 15.19
N GLU A 463 25.19 1.01 14.84
CA GLU A 463 23.93 0.41 14.43
C GLU A 463 23.08 -0.10 15.60
N PHE A 464 23.56 0.05 16.84
CA PHE A 464 22.80 -0.29 18.04
C PHE A 464 22.71 0.89 19.00
N VAL A 465 21.62 0.95 19.76
CA VAL A 465 21.46 1.88 20.88
C VAL A 465 20.79 1.19 22.08
N PRO A 466 21.32 1.33 23.30
CA PRO A 466 20.67 0.78 24.49
C PRO A 466 19.57 1.74 24.94
N VAL A 467 18.36 1.20 25.11
CA VAL A 467 17.20 1.92 25.65
C VAL A 467 16.84 1.36 27.01
N TYR A 468 16.48 2.25 27.95
CA TYR A 468 15.91 1.89 29.24
C TYR A 468 14.60 2.66 29.43
N VAL A 469 13.70 2.09 30.23
CA VAL A 469 12.45 2.75 30.60
C VAL A 469 12.22 2.71 32.09
N CYS A 470 11.72 3.79 32.66
CA CYS A 470 11.29 3.86 34.05
C CYS A 470 9.91 4.50 34.13
N ARG A 471 8.98 3.80 34.78
CA ARG A 471 7.68 4.35 35.14
C ARG A 471 7.79 5.12 36.45
N TYR A 472 7.05 6.20 36.61
CA TYR A 472 6.88 6.86 37.91
C TYR A 472 5.41 6.94 38.33
N ALA A 473 5.15 7.10 39.63
CA ALA A 473 3.81 7.22 40.17
C ALA A 473 3.38 8.68 40.33
N THR A 474 4.25 9.53 40.86
CA THR A 474 3.94 10.92 41.23
C THR A 474 4.78 11.91 40.43
N ALA A 475 6.10 11.70 40.34
CA ALA A 475 7.02 12.61 39.68
C ALA A 475 8.15 11.86 38.96
N ASP A 476 8.65 12.44 37.88
CA ASP A 476 9.72 11.85 37.09
C ASP A 476 11.05 11.74 37.86
N THR A 477 11.22 12.48 38.95
CA THR A 477 12.37 12.37 39.87
C THR A 477 12.44 11.02 40.61
N GLU A 478 11.36 10.24 40.62
CA GLU A 478 11.41 8.83 41.07
C GLU A 478 12.28 7.97 40.15
N CYS A 479 12.41 8.38 38.89
CA CYS A 479 13.26 7.75 37.92
C CYS A 479 14.63 8.41 37.92
N ASP A 480 15.67 7.62 38.16
CA ASP A 480 17.04 8.09 38.37
C ASP A 480 17.63 8.89 37.18
N THR A 481 18.78 9.54 37.39
CA THR A 481 19.49 10.23 36.32
C THR A 481 20.02 9.25 35.27
N LEU A 482 20.22 9.73 34.04
CA LEU A 482 20.82 8.90 32.97
C LEU A 482 22.18 8.32 33.39
N ALA A 483 23.02 9.13 34.05
CA ALA A 483 24.34 8.70 34.50
C ALA A 483 24.25 7.52 35.47
N ASN A 484 23.32 7.57 36.42
CA ASN A 484 23.14 6.49 37.39
C ASN A 484 22.55 5.23 36.76
N VAL A 485 21.56 5.38 35.86
CA VAL A 485 21.01 4.22 35.11
C VAL A 485 22.12 3.53 34.32
N LEU A 486 22.95 4.28 33.60
CA LEU A 486 24.05 3.72 32.82
C LEU A 486 25.17 3.12 33.69
N ALA A 487 25.41 3.67 34.89
CA ALA A 487 26.40 3.14 35.83
C ALA A 487 25.94 1.86 36.53
N ASN A 488 24.63 1.73 36.79
CA ASN A 488 24.00 0.59 37.44
C ASN A 488 23.65 -0.55 36.47
N THR A 489 23.80 -0.33 35.16
CA THR A 489 23.66 -1.39 34.16
C THR A 489 24.62 -2.52 34.51
N PRO A 490 24.13 -3.76 34.73
CA PRO A 490 25.00 -4.91 34.88
C PRO A 490 25.93 -4.91 33.68
N LYS A 491 27.26 -4.84 33.91
CA LYS A 491 28.23 -4.98 32.83
C LYS A 491 27.97 -6.34 32.21
N ASN A 492 27.26 -6.37 31.08
CA ASN A 492 27.00 -7.61 30.39
C ASN A 492 28.34 -8.31 30.20
N PRO A 493 28.42 -9.63 30.44
CA PRO A 493 29.58 -10.38 30.01
C PRO A 493 29.83 -10.06 28.53
N PRO A 494 31.09 -10.00 28.09
CA PRO A 494 31.41 -9.71 26.69
C PRO A 494 30.50 -10.56 25.81
N PRO A 495 29.95 -9.99 24.71
CA PRO A 495 29.03 -10.70 23.85
C PRO A 495 29.61 -12.09 23.58
N PRO A 496 28.82 -13.17 23.71
CA PRO A 496 29.32 -14.50 23.43
C PRO A 496 30.01 -14.44 22.06
N PRO A 497 31.24 -14.99 21.91
CA PRO A 497 31.94 -14.97 20.64
C PRO A 497 30.94 -15.39 19.57
N ARG A 498 30.84 -14.61 18.48
CA ARG A 498 29.99 -14.96 17.34
C ARG A 498 30.14 -16.47 17.12
N PRO A 499 29.04 -17.24 17.03
CA PRO A 499 29.15 -18.64 16.66
C PRO A 499 30.07 -18.70 15.46
N SER A 500 31.14 -19.51 15.56
CA SER A 500 31.98 -19.81 14.41
C SER A 500 31.03 -20.10 13.25
N PRO A 501 31.23 -19.50 12.06
CA PRO A 501 30.46 -19.90 10.90
C PRO A 501 30.44 -21.43 10.87
N PRO A 502 29.28 -22.08 10.71
CA PRO A 502 29.25 -23.53 10.58
C PRO A 502 30.32 -23.90 9.55
N PRO A 503 31.17 -24.91 9.83
CA PRO A 503 32.22 -25.30 8.91
C PRO A 503 31.57 -25.44 7.54
N ALA A 504 32.18 -24.77 6.54
CA ALA A 504 31.67 -24.82 5.18
C ALA A 504 31.35 -26.28 4.86
N PRO A 505 30.13 -26.60 4.40
CA PRO A 505 29.80 -27.97 4.05
C PRO A 505 30.92 -28.50 3.15
N PRO A 506 31.41 -29.74 3.39
CA PRO A 506 32.47 -30.29 2.57
C PRO A 506 32.06 -30.13 1.10
N PRO A 507 32.99 -29.72 0.22
CA PRO A 507 32.67 -29.56 -1.18
C PRO A 507 31.95 -30.82 -1.65
N PRO A 508 30.81 -30.69 -2.37
CA PRO A 508 30.11 -31.85 -2.88
C PRO A 508 31.13 -32.72 -3.64
N PRO A 509 31.08 -34.05 -3.48
CA PRO A 509 31.99 -34.93 -4.20
C PRO A 509 31.95 -34.57 -5.68
N PRO A 510 33.10 -34.53 -6.37
CA PRO A 510 33.14 -34.20 -7.79
C PRO A 510 32.11 -35.07 -8.50
N PRO A 511 31.26 -34.48 -9.36
CA PRO A 511 30.25 -35.24 -10.08
C PRO A 511 30.94 -36.41 -10.79
N PRO A 512 30.34 -37.62 -10.78
CA PRO A 512 30.89 -38.75 -11.50
C PRO A 512 31.15 -38.33 -12.96
N PRO A 513 32.22 -38.83 -13.59
CA PRO A 513 32.54 -38.52 -14.98
C PRO A 513 31.28 -38.66 -15.83
N ALA A 514 30.96 -37.62 -16.59
CA ALA A 514 29.82 -37.67 -17.49
C ALA A 514 29.97 -38.91 -18.40
N PRO A 515 28.91 -39.72 -18.55
CA PRO A 515 28.96 -40.84 -19.48
C PRO A 515 29.37 -40.33 -20.87
N PRO A 516 30.18 -41.11 -21.62
CA PRO A 516 30.63 -40.69 -22.93
C PRO A 516 29.42 -40.30 -23.79
N PRO A 517 29.50 -39.18 -24.53
CA PRO A 517 28.39 -38.72 -25.34
C PRO A 517 27.96 -39.85 -26.29
N PRO A 518 26.65 -40.07 -26.47
CA PRO A 518 26.16 -41.02 -27.45
C PRO A 518 26.72 -40.65 -28.83
N PRO A 519 27.04 -41.65 -29.68
CA PRO A 519 27.56 -41.40 -31.02
C PRO A 519 26.62 -40.44 -31.77
N SER A 520 27.20 -39.39 -32.34
CA SER A 520 26.45 -38.37 -33.07
C SER A 520 25.59 -39.03 -34.15
N PRO A 521 24.28 -38.70 -34.21
CA PRO A 521 23.43 -39.19 -35.28
C PRO A 521 24.00 -38.77 -36.64
N ALA A 522 23.93 -39.69 -37.61
CA ALA A 522 24.38 -39.43 -38.97
C ALA A 522 23.71 -38.15 -39.52
N PRO A 523 24.45 -37.27 -40.21
CA PRO A 523 23.90 -36.04 -40.73
C PRO A 523 22.73 -36.35 -41.69
N PRO A 524 21.62 -35.59 -41.60
CA PRO A 524 20.51 -35.75 -42.52
C PRO A 524 20.97 -35.48 -43.95
N PRO A 525 20.37 -36.17 -44.96
CA PRO A 525 20.70 -35.94 -46.35
C PRO A 525 20.48 -34.46 -46.72
N PRO A 526 21.32 -33.90 -47.62
CA PRO A 526 21.21 -32.50 -48.01
C PRO A 526 19.83 -32.21 -48.61
N PRO A 527 19.21 -31.07 -48.25
CA PRO A 527 17.93 -30.68 -48.81
C PRO A 527 18.04 -30.48 -50.34
N PRO A 528 16.98 -30.79 -51.09
CA PRO A 528 16.94 -30.55 -52.54
C PRO A 528 17.15 -29.05 -52.85
N PRO A 529 17.78 -28.72 -53.99
CA PRO A 529 18.05 -27.34 -54.38
C PRO A 529 16.75 -26.54 -54.47
N ARG A 530 16.78 -25.33 -53.89
CA ARG A 530 15.65 -24.41 -53.92
C ARG A 530 15.37 -23.97 -55.38
N PRO A 531 14.10 -23.80 -55.77
CA PRO A 531 13.74 -23.18 -57.04
C PRO A 531 14.35 -21.78 -57.16
N PRO A 532 14.74 -21.34 -58.37
CA PRO A 532 15.24 -19.99 -58.59
C PRO A 532 14.17 -18.95 -58.18
N PRO A 533 14.59 -17.81 -57.60
CA PRO A 533 13.66 -16.76 -57.20
C PRO A 533 12.92 -16.19 -58.42
N PRO A 534 11.63 -15.85 -58.27
CA PRO A 534 10.88 -15.17 -59.33
C PRO A 534 11.51 -13.81 -59.65
N PRO A 535 11.43 -13.35 -60.91
CA PRO A 535 11.98 -12.06 -61.31
C PRO A 535 11.33 -10.92 -60.53
N PRO A 536 12.11 -9.86 -60.18
CA PRO A 536 11.61 -8.74 -59.43
C PRO A 536 10.48 -8.02 -60.16
N SER A 537 9.39 -7.76 -59.45
CA SER A 537 8.27 -6.98 -59.95
C SER A 537 8.72 -5.55 -60.34
N PRO A 538 8.21 -4.97 -61.43
CA PRO A 538 8.59 -3.63 -61.88
C PRO A 538 8.28 -2.59 -60.80
N LYS A 539 9.21 -1.65 -60.58
CA LYS A 539 9.05 -0.54 -59.63
C LYS A 539 7.80 0.27 -59.97
N PRO A 540 6.95 0.61 -58.98
CA PRO A 540 5.86 1.56 -59.16
C PRO A 540 6.40 2.91 -59.65
N PRO A 541 5.69 3.61 -60.56
CA PRO A 541 6.06 4.95 -60.98
C PRO A 541 6.03 5.93 -59.79
N PRO A 542 6.91 6.95 -59.78
CA PRO A 542 6.95 7.93 -58.71
C PRO A 542 5.62 8.70 -58.60
N PRO A 543 5.18 9.03 -57.38
CA PRO A 543 3.97 9.81 -57.18
C PRO A 543 4.11 11.21 -57.82
N PRO A 544 3.04 11.74 -58.44
CA PRO A 544 3.06 13.07 -59.05
C PRO A 544 3.31 14.16 -58.00
N SER A 545 4.17 15.12 -58.35
CA SER A 545 4.56 16.25 -57.53
C SER A 545 3.34 17.05 -57.02
N PRO A 546 3.36 17.55 -55.76
CA PRO A 546 2.30 18.39 -55.22
C PRO A 546 2.08 19.64 -56.08
N ARG A 547 0.80 19.90 -56.40
CA ARG A 547 0.36 21.08 -57.15
C ARG A 547 0.63 22.35 -56.30
N PRO A 548 1.13 23.46 -56.90
CA PRO A 548 1.31 24.72 -56.18
C PRO A 548 -0.02 25.23 -55.58
N PRO A 549 -0.01 25.85 -54.39
CA PRO A 549 -1.21 26.42 -53.80
C PRO A 549 -1.77 27.54 -54.70
N ASN A 550 -3.07 27.48 -54.93
CA ASN A 550 -3.82 28.45 -55.71
C ASN A 550 -3.83 29.81 -54.97
N PRO A 551 -3.56 30.94 -55.65
CA PRO A 551 -3.55 32.26 -55.00
C PRO A 551 -4.93 32.63 -54.44
N SER A 552 -4.94 33.11 -53.20
CA SER A 552 -6.15 33.58 -52.53
C SER A 552 -6.78 34.79 -53.26
N PRO A 553 -8.11 34.87 -53.34
CA PRO A 553 -8.80 36.02 -53.92
C PRO A 553 -8.66 37.29 -53.06
N PRO A 554 -8.69 38.48 -53.69
CA PRO A 554 -8.41 39.76 -53.04
C PRO A 554 -9.51 40.17 -52.05
N PRO A 555 -9.16 40.74 -50.88
CA PRO A 555 -10.13 41.32 -49.96
C PRO A 555 -10.77 42.57 -50.56
N LYS A 556 -12.10 42.57 -50.68
CA LYS A 556 -12.88 43.77 -50.97
C LYS A 556 -12.78 44.73 -49.79
N GLY A 557 -12.33 45.95 -50.07
CA GLY A 557 -12.09 46.98 -49.07
C GLY A 557 -13.37 47.53 -48.44
N GLN A 558 -13.23 48.00 -47.20
CA GLN A 558 -14.02 49.09 -46.63
C GLN A 558 -13.16 49.93 -45.66
N LYS A 559 -12.98 51.18 -46.10
CA LYS A 559 -12.59 52.49 -45.54
C LYS A 559 -12.14 52.71 -44.07
N PRO A 560 -11.38 53.81 -43.83
CA PRO A 560 -10.43 53.98 -42.73
C PRO A 560 -10.96 54.81 -41.56
N LYS A 561 -10.28 54.72 -40.40
CA LYS A 561 -10.28 55.76 -39.35
C LYS A 561 -8.84 56.14 -38.98
N PRO A 562 -8.54 57.43 -38.72
CA PRO A 562 -7.18 57.94 -38.70
C PRO A 562 -6.61 58.16 -37.30
N GLY A 563 -5.28 57.99 -37.19
CA GLY A 563 -4.42 58.77 -36.30
C GLY A 563 -3.98 58.07 -35.01
N LEU A 564 -2.71 57.67 -34.94
CA LEU A 564 -1.64 58.46 -34.30
C LEU A 564 -0.37 57.61 -34.12
N ASN A 565 0.65 57.97 -34.90
CA ASN A 565 2.07 58.14 -34.56
C ASN A 565 2.78 57.09 -33.67
N ALA A 566 3.66 56.32 -34.32
CA ALA A 566 4.95 55.89 -33.77
C ALA A 566 6.08 56.58 -34.56
N PRO A 567 7.25 56.83 -33.96
CA PRO A 567 8.45 56.07 -34.38
C PRO A 567 9.48 55.89 -33.22
N PRO A 568 10.68 55.34 -33.45
CA PRO A 568 11.04 54.08 -34.11
C PRO A 568 11.92 53.18 -33.19
N LEU A 569 12.13 51.91 -33.60
CA LEU A 569 13.18 51.03 -33.07
C LEU A 569 14.58 51.56 -33.42
N PRO A 570 15.62 51.22 -32.61
CA PRO A 570 16.76 50.49 -33.20
C PRO A 570 17.33 49.41 -32.21
N PRO A 571 18.50 48.77 -32.42
CA PRO A 571 18.60 47.33 -32.60
C PRO A 571 19.47 46.63 -31.52
N PHE A 572 19.62 45.31 -31.65
CA PHE A 572 20.68 44.43 -31.14
C PHE A 572 21.85 45.09 -30.38
N PHE A 573 22.14 44.61 -29.16
CA PHE A 573 23.45 44.07 -28.73
C PHE A 573 23.38 43.55 -27.27
N GLU A 574 24.16 42.48 -27.03
CA GLU A 574 24.81 42.06 -25.78
C GLU A 574 24.03 41.56 -24.55
N SER A 575 24.45 40.37 -24.11
CA SER A 575 24.23 39.85 -22.75
C SER A 575 24.81 40.79 -21.70
N PRO A 576 24.18 40.87 -20.51
CA PRO A 576 25.00 40.75 -19.31
C PRO A 576 24.36 39.97 -18.15
N ALA A 577 25.26 39.27 -17.44
CA ALA A 577 25.37 39.17 -16.00
C ALA A 577 24.15 38.72 -15.15
N VAL A 578 24.37 37.58 -14.52
CA VAL A 578 23.76 37.09 -13.28
C VAL A 578 23.44 38.24 -12.31
N ARG A 579 22.16 38.49 -12.07
CA ARG A 579 21.66 39.28 -10.93
C ARG A 579 21.16 38.34 -9.84
N ALA A 580 21.64 38.55 -8.62
CA ALA A 580 21.16 37.91 -7.41
C ALA A 580 19.65 38.14 -7.18
N PRO A 581 18.93 37.19 -6.57
CA PRO A 581 17.50 37.32 -6.31
C PRO A 581 17.21 38.44 -5.28
N PRO A 582 16.05 39.11 -5.40
CA PRO A 582 15.64 40.14 -4.45
C PRO A 582 15.30 39.53 -3.07
N PRO A 583 15.45 40.29 -1.97
CA PRO A 583 15.11 39.81 -0.64
C PRO A 583 13.59 39.58 -0.52
N PRO A 584 13.17 38.61 0.33
CA PRO A 584 11.77 38.25 0.46
C PRO A 584 10.95 39.43 1.00
N ARG A 585 9.84 39.73 0.31
CA ARG A 585 8.83 40.69 0.78
C ARG A 585 8.29 40.23 2.13
N ARG A 586 8.43 41.09 3.16
CA ARG A 586 7.73 40.97 4.43
C ARG A 586 6.22 40.94 4.15
N ARG A 587 5.58 39.81 4.44
CA ARG A 587 4.12 39.72 4.52
C ARG A 587 3.66 40.39 5.81
N SER A 588 2.71 41.30 5.70
CA SER A 588 1.99 41.88 6.83
C SER A 588 1.27 40.78 7.64
N PRO A 589 1.19 40.91 8.98
CA PRO A 589 0.48 39.94 9.81
C PRO A 589 -1.03 40.00 9.57
N PRO A 590 -1.75 38.87 9.70
CA PRO A 590 -3.19 38.82 9.53
C PRO A 590 -3.92 39.53 10.69
N PRO A 591 -5.13 40.07 10.47
CA PRO A 591 -5.87 40.79 11.49
C PRO A 591 -6.31 39.88 12.63
N HIS A 592 -6.13 40.36 13.86
CA HIS A 592 -6.54 39.69 15.09
C HIS A 592 -8.03 39.33 15.09
N ARG A 593 -8.32 38.03 15.20
CA ARG A 593 -9.65 37.51 15.56
C ARG A 593 -9.95 37.90 17.01
N ARG A 594 -11.05 38.61 17.22
CA ARG A 594 -11.59 38.94 18.56
C ARG A 594 -11.99 37.65 19.29
N SER A 595 -11.58 37.55 20.55
CA SER A 595 -11.97 36.48 21.48
C SER A 595 -13.48 36.50 21.74
N PRO A 596 -14.13 35.33 21.94
CA PRO A 596 -15.50 35.26 22.41
C PRO A 596 -15.61 35.65 23.90
N PRO A 597 -16.76 36.16 24.35
CA PRO A 597 -16.99 36.54 25.75
C PRO A 597 -17.07 35.31 26.67
N PRO A 598 -16.75 35.44 27.97
CA PRO A 598 -16.71 34.33 28.91
C PRO A 598 -18.12 33.81 29.22
N HIS A 599 -18.27 32.49 29.17
CA HIS A 599 -19.47 31.78 29.59
C HIS A 599 -19.73 31.97 31.09
N ARG A 600 -20.97 32.37 31.38
CA ARG A 600 -21.54 32.54 32.72
C ARG A 600 -21.60 31.18 33.42
N LYS A 601 -20.99 31.07 34.60
CA LYS A 601 -21.06 29.88 35.47
C LYS A 601 -22.50 29.64 35.93
N SER A 602 -23.00 28.42 35.75
CA SER A 602 -24.25 27.94 36.36
C SER A 602 -24.08 27.74 37.87
N PRO A 603 -25.13 28.00 38.69
CA PRO A 603 -25.08 27.78 40.13
C PRO A 603 -25.17 26.28 40.51
N PRO A 604 -24.68 25.89 41.71
CA PRO A 604 -24.66 24.50 42.15
C PRO A 604 -26.06 24.01 42.55
N PRO A 605 -26.33 22.69 42.47
CA PRO A 605 -27.64 22.14 42.80
C PRO A 605 -27.87 22.08 44.32
N HIS A 606 -29.06 22.50 44.73
CA HIS A 606 -29.57 22.38 46.09
C HIS A 606 -29.66 20.90 46.53
N ARG A 607 -29.05 20.58 47.68
CA ARG A 607 -29.32 19.35 48.45
C ARG A 607 -30.75 19.38 48.98
N ARG A 608 -31.53 18.32 48.69
CA ARG A 608 -32.74 17.97 49.45
C ARG A 608 -32.36 17.06 50.64
N PRO A 609 -33.14 17.10 51.74
CA PRO A 609 -32.77 16.45 52.99
C PRO A 609 -33.21 14.98 53.02
N HIS A 610 -32.36 14.14 53.64
CA HIS A 610 -32.72 12.79 54.04
C HIS A 610 -33.83 12.82 55.10
N ARG A 611 -34.82 11.94 54.92
CA ARG A 611 -35.80 11.58 55.92
C ARG A 611 -35.57 10.10 56.27
N LYS A 612 -35.56 9.86 57.59
CA LYS A 612 -35.33 8.61 58.35
C LYS A 612 -33.89 8.29 58.67
#